data_AF-A0A368GQ70-F1
#
_entry.id   AF-A0A368GQ70-F1
#
_cell.length_a   1.000
_cell.length_b   1.000
_cell.length_c   1.000
_cell.angle_alpha   90.00
_cell.angle_beta   90.00
_cell.angle_gamma   90.00
#
_symmetry.space_group_name_H-M   'P 1'
#
loop_
_entity.id
_entity.type
_entity.pdbx_description
1 polymer ?
#
loop_
_entity_poly.entity_id
_entity_poly.type
_entity_poly.pdbx_seq_one_letter_code
_entity_poly.pdbx_strand_id
1 'polypeptide(L)'
;LHQLYIFQIIRYEVSINALTEIYATFTDDTARFTLSVVVVLSTILISLGLNYTNGYLRTAGFNYAVIPFTSSVVVLLELFVIGMFYGFRVVYSNTTLMVFGASKTEGKKIKLLINSLALVLWTVVIPIAVVFAIVAVVYVDFKNQLGFFDVYNWILIAAILSPVPIMCIYLNHALSQMYYQHSQGNSIRPLFKRNPDLWGPRSRANRTEAERAERMIRKWW
;
A
#
# COMPACT_ATOMS: atom_id res chain seq x y z
N LEU A 1 2.16 -27.68 6.51
CA LEU A 1 2.61 -27.13 7.83
C LEU A 1 3.72 -26.10 7.66
N HIS A 2 4.90 -26.46 7.12
CA HIS A 2 6.04 -25.52 7.00
C HIS A 2 5.73 -24.22 6.21
N GLN A 3 4.98 -24.28 5.10
CA GLN A 3 4.59 -23.09 4.34
C GLN A 3 3.66 -22.14 5.13
N LEU A 4 2.76 -22.69 5.96
CA LEU A 4 1.84 -21.88 6.77
C LEU A 4 2.59 -21.07 7.84
N TYR A 5 3.62 -21.66 8.46
CA TYR A 5 4.47 -20.97 9.42
C TYR A 5 5.24 -19.82 8.76
N ILE A 6 5.77 -20.02 7.55
CA ILE A 6 6.48 -18.96 6.80
C ILE A 6 5.55 -17.76 6.56
N PHE A 7 4.31 -18.00 6.11
CA PHE A 7 3.36 -16.91 5.88
C PHE A 7 3.01 -16.13 7.16
N GLN A 8 2.91 -16.82 8.30
CA GLN A 8 2.66 -16.15 9.58
C GLN A 8 3.85 -15.26 9.99
N ILE A 9 5.07 -15.78 9.88
CA ILE A 9 6.29 -15.01 10.20
C ILE A 9 6.37 -13.75 9.34
N ILE A 10 6.12 -13.87 8.02
CA ILE A 10 6.15 -12.72 7.11
C ILE A 10 5.12 -11.67 7.53
N ARG A 11 3.91 -12.07 7.92
CA ARG A 11 2.86 -11.12 8.35
C ARG A 11 3.25 -10.38 9.63
N TYR A 12 3.84 -11.07 10.61
CA TYR A 12 4.33 -10.42 11.83
C TYR A 12 5.47 -9.44 11.53
N GLU A 13 6.40 -9.84 10.67
CA GLU A 13 7.53 -9.01 10.26
C GLU A 13 7.08 -7.75 9.52
N VAL A 14 6.08 -7.84 8.64
CA VAL A 14 5.48 -6.66 7.98
C VAL A 14 4.87 -5.69 9.00
N SER A 15 4.11 -6.21 9.97
CA SER A 15 3.49 -5.36 11.01
C SER A 15 4.52 -4.69 11.92
N ILE A 16 5.56 -5.43 12.34
CA ILE A 16 6.64 -4.90 13.17
C ILE A 16 7.42 -3.84 12.39
N ASN A 17 7.79 -4.12 11.13
CA ASN A 17 8.55 -3.19 10.31
C ASN A 17 7.77 -1.89 10.05
N ALA A 18 6.46 -1.98 9.81
CA ALA A 18 5.61 -0.80 9.67
C ALA A 18 5.65 0.10 10.91
N LEU A 19 5.61 -0.48 12.12
CA LEU A 19 5.67 0.29 13.37
C LEU A 19 7.07 0.85 13.65
N THR A 20 8.13 0.10 13.34
CA THR A 20 9.51 0.59 13.49
C THR A 20 9.85 1.72 12.52
N GLU A 21 9.26 1.72 11.33
CA GLU A 21 9.48 2.79 10.35
C GLU A 21 8.77 4.09 10.74
N ILE A 22 7.59 3.99 11.37
CA ILE A 22 6.85 5.15 11.87
C ILE A 22 7.54 5.75 13.10
N TYR A 23 8.04 4.92 14.00
CA TYR A 23 8.63 5.36 15.26
C TYR A 23 10.10 4.93 15.37
N ALA A 24 11.00 5.89 15.14
CA ALA A 24 12.43 5.70 15.26
C ALA A 24 12.88 5.20 16.65
N THR A 25 12.06 5.36 17.69
CA THR A 25 12.32 4.84 19.03
C THR A 25 12.32 3.31 19.11
N PHE A 26 11.76 2.61 18.12
CA PHE A 26 11.76 1.14 18.07
C PHE A 26 12.88 0.55 17.19
N THR A 27 13.87 1.35 16.78
CA THR A 27 15.02 0.84 16.01
C THR A 27 16.00 0.04 16.86
N ASP A 28 16.03 0.28 18.18
CA ASP A 28 16.91 -0.46 19.10
C ASP A 28 16.47 -1.93 19.23
N ASP A 29 17.43 -2.85 19.33
CA ASP A 29 17.17 -4.29 19.36
C ASP A 29 16.24 -4.70 20.52
N THR A 30 16.40 -4.07 21.68
CA THR A 30 15.57 -4.31 22.88
C THR A 30 14.14 -3.79 22.69
N ALA A 31 13.99 -2.64 22.04
CA ALA A 31 12.71 -2.02 21.76
C ALA A 31 11.95 -2.82 20.68
N ARG A 32 12.65 -3.29 19.65
CA ARG A 32 12.09 -4.17 18.60
C ARG A 32 11.67 -5.53 19.15
N PHE A 33 12.45 -6.13 20.05
CA PHE A 33 12.05 -7.36 20.74
C PHE A 33 10.78 -7.14 21.57
N THR A 34 10.73 -6.07 22.36
CA THR A 34 9.55 -5.73 23.18
C THR A 34 8.31 -5.52 22.31
N LEU A 35 8.45 -4.78 21.21
CA LEU A 35 7.39 -4.57 20.22
C LEU A 35 6.88 -5.89 19.65
N SER A 36 7.79 -6.80 19.29
CA SER A 36 7.44 -8.13 18.77
C SER A 36 6.60 -8.92 19.78
N VAL A 37 6.99 -8.89 21.06
CA VAL A 37 6.23 -9.54 22.15
C VAL A 37 4.84 -8.92 22.28
N VAL A 38 4.71 -7.59 22.25
CA VAL A 38 3.42 -6.90 22.34
C VAL A 38 2.51 -7.25 21.16
N VAL A 39 3.04 -7.29 19.93
CA VAL A 39 2.28 -7.70 18.75
C VAL A 39 1.82 -9.15 18.88
N VAL A 40 2.68 -10.07 19.31
CA VAL A 40 2.29 -11.47 19.52
C VAL A 40 1.21 -11.59 20.60
N LEU A 41 1.40 -10.96 21.76
CA LEU A 41 0.42 -10.98 22.86
C LEU A 41 -0.94 -10.41 22.45
N SER A 42 -0.96 -9.28 21.73
CA SER A 42 -2.21 -8.71 21.23
C SER A 42 -2.91 -9.66 20.25
N THR A 43 -2.17 -10.33 19.36
CA THR A 43 -2.78 -11.34 18.47
C THR A 43 -3.34 -12.56 19.22
N ILE A 44 -2.69 -13.00 20.30
CA ILE A 44 -3.20 -14.08 21.15
C ILE A 44 -4.50 -13.64 21.84
N LEU A 45 -4.56 -12.42 22.38
CA LEU A 45 -5.76 -11.90 23.03
C LEU A 45 -6.94 -11.80 22.05
N ILE A 46 -6.70 -11.31 20.83
CA ILE A 46 -7.73 -11.26 19.78
C ILE A 46 -8.18 -12.68 19.41
N SER A 47 -7.24 -13.62 19.25
CA SER A 47 -7.57 -15.00 18.92
C SER A 47 -8.40 -15.68 20.01
N LEU A 48 -8.12 -15.40 21.29
CA LEU A 48 -8.92 -15.91 22.42
C LEU A 48 -10.35 -15.35 22.38
N GLY A 49 -10.51 -14.07 22.06
CA GLY A 49 -11.83 -13.44 21.89
C GLY A 49 -12.67 -14.04 20.75
N LEU A 50 -12.02 -14.70 19.78
CA LEU A 50 -12.69 -15.36 18.65
C LEU A 50 -13.02 -16.84 18.92
N ASN A 51 -12.63 -17.41 20.07
CA ASN A 51 -12.85 -18.83 20.41
C ASN A 51 -14.20 -19.13 21.11
N TYR A 52 -15.21 -18.28 20.94
CA TYR A 52 -16.55 -18.54 21.49
C TYR A 52 -17.37 -19.47 20.59
N THR A 53 -18.54 -19.94 21.07
CA THR A 53 -19.36 -20.99 20.44
C THR A 53 -19.77 -20.71 18.98
N ASN A 54 -19.89 -19.44 18.59
CA ASN A 54 -20.19 -19.02 17.22
C ASN A 54 -19.01 -18.30 16.53
N GLY A 55 -17.82 -18.36 17.12
CA GLY A 55 -16.61 -17.71 16.63
C GLY A 55 -16.19 -18.18 15.25
N TYR A 56 -16.42 -19.46 14.93
CA TYR A 56 -16.12 -20.03 13.62
C TYR A 56 -16.78 -19.28 12.46
N LEU A 57 -18.07 -18.92 12.60
CA LEU A 57 -18.78 -18.15 11.57
C LEU A 57 -18.19 -16.76 11.39
N ARG A 58 -17.71 -16.14 12.48
CA ARG A 58 -17.02 -14.84 12.43
C ARG A 58 -15.65 -14.94 11.78
N THR A 59 -14.87 -15.94 12.14
CA THR A 59 -13.57 -16.19 11.51
C THR A 59 -13.73 -16.48 10.02
N ALA A 60 -14.76 -17.21 9.61
CA ALA A 60 -15.09 -17.42 8.20
C ALA A 60 -15.43 -16.09 7.49
N GLY A 61 -16.30 -15.27 8.08
CA GLY A 61 -16.61 -13.93 7.53
C GLY A 61 -15.38 -13.03 7.39
N PHE A 62 -14.44 -13.09 8.34
CA PHE A 62 -13.18 -12.34 8.24
C PHE A 62 -12.32 -12.80 7.06
N ASN A 63 -12.15 -14.12 6.92
CA ASN A 63 -11.29 -14.70 5.90
C ASN A 63 -11.86 -14.57 4.48
N TYR A 64 -13.18 -14.69 4.33
CA TYR A 64 -13.83 -14.74 3.00
C TYR A 64 -14.44 -13.41 2.54
N ALA A 65 -14.80 -12.51 3.46
CA ALA A 65 -15.38 -11.21 3.12
C ALA A 65 -14.49 -10.04 3.53
N VAL A 66 -14.22 -9.87 4.83
CA VAL A 66 -13.55 -8.65 5.34
C VAL A 66 -12.15 -8.47 4.77
N ILE A 67 -11.27 -9.47 4.89
CA ILE A 67 -9.88 -9.36 4.43
C ILE A 67 -9.81 -9.19 2.90
N PRO A 68 -10.49 -10.01 2.06
CA PRO A 68 -10.44 -9.84 0.60
C PRO A 68 -11.01 -8.50 0.14
N PHE A 69 -12.10 -8.04 0.75
CA PHE A 69 -12.72 -6.76 0.41
C PHE A 69 -11.82 -5.57 0.79
N THR A 70 -11.39 -5.50 2.05
CA THR A 70 -10.54 -4.40 2.55
C THR A 70 -9.21 -4.33 1.82
N SER A 71 -8.52 -5.46 1.62
CA SER A 71 -7.26 -5.49 0.87
C SER A 71 -7.43 -5.02 -0.57
N SER A 72 -8.51 -5.41 -1.25
CA SER A 72 -8.81 -4.95 -2.61
C SER A 72 -9.03 -3.44 -2.68
N VAL A 73 -9.78 -2.88 -1.71
CA VAL A 73 -10.00 -1.43 -1.61
C VAL A 73 -8.69 -0.69 -1.33
N VAL A 74 -7.87 -1.18 -0.41
CA VAL A 74 -6.55 -0.58 -0.12
C VAL A 74 -5.65 -0.58 -1.35
N VAL A 75 -5.57 -1.70 -2.08
CA VAL A 75 -4.79 -1.78 -3.33
C VAL A 75 -5.29 -0.79 -4.38
N LEU A 76 -6.60 -0.62 -4.53
CA LEU A 76 -7.15 0.40 -5.45
C LEU A 76 -6.76 1.82 -5.02
N LEU A 77 -6.82 2.12 -3.72
CA LEU A 77 -6.42 3.43 -3.20
C LEU A 77 -4.92 3.67 -3.41
N GLU A 78 -4.07 2.67 -3.17
CA GLU A 78 -2.62 2.75 -3.43
C GLU A 78 -2.34 2.99 -4.92
N LEU A 79 -2.97 2.22 -5.82
CA LEU A 79 -2.84 2.41 -7.26
C LEU A 79 -3.35 3.77 -7.72
N PHE A 80 -4.43 4.26 -7.13
CA PHE A 80 -4.94 5.60 -7.39
C PHE A 80 -3.94 6.67 -6.95
N VAL A 81 -3.38 6.54 -5.75
CA VAL A 81 -2.40 7.50 -5.23
C VAL A 81 -1.12 7.50 -6.07
N ILE A 82 -0.62 6.32 -6.41
CA ILE A 82 0.53 6.14 -7.29
C ILE A 82 0.24 6.71 -8.67
N GLY A 83 -0.93 6.45 -9.24
CA GLY A 83 -1.30 6.90 -10.58
C GLY A 83 -1.45 8.42 -10.69
N MET A 84 -2.21 9.01 -9.77
CA MET A 84 -2.60 10.42 -9.81
C MET A 84 -1.52 11.34 -9.25
N PHE A 85 -0.96 11.03 -8.08
CA PHE A 85 -0.04 11.95 -7.40
C PHE A 85 1.41 11.67 -7.76
N TYR A 86 1.80 10.39 -7.85
CA TYR A 86 3.18 10.05 -8.17
C TYR A 86 3.44 10.00 -9.68
N GLY A 87 2.54 9.37 -10.42
CA GLY A 87 2.64 9.05 -11.84
C GLY A 87 3.30 7.71 -12.09
N PHE A 88 2.57 6.76 -12.70
CA PHE A 88 3.06 5.41 -13.02
C PHE A 88 4.38 5.41 -13.82
N ARG A 89 4.57 6.40 -14.70
CA ARG A 89 5.81 6.56 -15.49
C ARG A 89 7.05 6.71 -14.62
N VAL A 90 6.91 7.43 -13.51
CA VAL A 90 8.03 7.78 -12.62
C VAL A 90 8.34 6.61 -11.70
N VAL A 91 7.31 5.92 -11.16
CA VAL A 91 7.51 4.69 -10.38
C VAL A 91 8.30 3.72 -11.23
N TYR A 92 7.84 3.49 -12.44
CA TYR A 92 8.42 2.51 -13.32
C TYR A 92 9.86 2.86 -13.72
N SER A 93 10.16 4.14 -13.98
CA SER A 93 11.53 4.61 -14.22
C SER A 93 12.45 4.35 -13.02
N ASN A 94 11.96 4.54 -11.80
CA ASN A 94 12.74 4.28 -10.59
C ASN A 94 12.94 2.78 -10.36
N THR A 95 11.88 1.98 -10.48
CA THR A 95 11.94 0.53 -10.30
C THR A 95 12.87 -0.12 -11.31
N THR A 96 12.80 0.28 -12.58
CA THR A 96 13.71 -0.27 -13.60
C THR A 96 15.17 0.06 -13.33
N LEU A 97 15.48 1.28 -12.86
CA LEU A 97 16.85 1.63 -12.46
C LEU A 97 17.32 0.87 -11.22
N MET A 98 16.43 0.60 -10.26
CA MET A 98 16.79 -0.17 -9.06
C MET A 98 16.98 -1.67 -9.36
N VAL A 99 16.18 -2.25 -10.26
CA VAL A 99 16.22 -3.68 -10.60
C VAL A 99 17.34 -4.01 -11.59
N PHE A 100 17.50 -3.22 -12.65
CA PHE A 100 18.46 -3.51 -13.72
C PHE A 100 19.79 -2.76 -13.56
N GLY A 101 19.86 -1.84 -12.59
CA GLY A 101 20.98 -0.93 -12.43
C GLY A 101 21.16 0.00 -13.64
N ALA A 102 22.09 0.94 -13.53
CA ALA A 102 22.52 1.79 -14.64
C ALA A 102 23.29 1.02 -15.75
N SER A 103 23.40 -0.32 -15.63
CA SER A 103 24.33 -1.10 -16.45
C SER A 103 23.77 -1.38 -17.86
N LYS A 104 24.39 -0.65 -18.78
CA LYS A 104 24.69 -0.89 -20.20
C LYS A 104 23.97 -2.04 -20.95
N THR A 105 23.36 -1.60 -22.06
CA THR A 105 23.43 -2.24 -23.39
C THR A 105 22.87 -3.64 -23.59
N GLU A 106 21.60 -3.88 -23.24
CA GLU A 106 20.82 -4.91 -23.92
C GLU A 106 19.47 -4.38 -24.41
N GLY A 107 19.18 -4.68 -25.68
CA GLY A 107 17.96 -4.43 -26.45
C GLY A 107 17.09 -3.23 -26.05
N LYS A 108 17.42 -2.01 -26.50
CA LYS A 108 16.55 -0.82 -26.33
C LYS A 108 15.08 -1.10 -26.68
N LYS A 109 14.82 -1.91 -27.71
CA LYS A 109 13.47 -2.30 -28.15
C LYS A 109 12.76 -3.26 -27.18
N ILE A 110 13.46 -4.25 -26.64
CA ILE A 110 12.90 -5.22 -25.70
C ILE A 110 12.58 -4.54 -24.37
N LYS A 111 13.48 -3.68 -23.87
CA LYS A 111 13.23 -2.86 -22.69
C LYS A 111 11.98 -1.99 -22.90
N LEU A 112 11.85 -1.33 -24.06
CA LEU A 112 10.68 -0.50 -24.34
C LEU A 112 9.37 -1.30 -24.37
N LEU A 113 9.38 -2.52 -24.93
CA LEU A 113 8.21 -3.40 -24.96
C LEU A 113 7.80 -3.86 -23.55
N ILE A 114 8.75 -4.33 -22.75
CA ILE A 114 8.51 -4.71 -21.34
C ILE A 114 7.98 -3.52 -20.54
N ASN A 115 8.56 -2.33 -20.76
CA ASN A 115 8.13 -1.10 -20.11
C ASN A 115 6.68 -0.73 -20.46
N SER A 116 6.31 -0.84 -21.74
CA SER A 116 4.95 -0.57 -22.20
C SER A 116 3.96 -1.59 -21.63
N LEU A 117 4.29 -2.88 -21.63
CA LEU A 117 3.43 -3.93 -21.07
C LEU A 117 3.24 -3.75 -19.57
N ALA A 118 4.31 -3.48 -18.83
CA ALA A 118 4.22 -3.25 -17.40
C ALA A 118 3.40 -2.00 -17.07
N LEU A 119 3.56 -0.91 -17.85
CA LEU A 119 2.75 0.28 -17.68
C LEU A 119 1.26 -0.02 -17.89
N VAL A 120 0.90 -0.72 -18.97
CA VAL A 120 -0.50 -1.12 -19.24
C VAL A 120 -1.06 -2.04 -18.15
N LEU A 121 -0.24 -2.97 -17.66
CA LEU A 121 -0.62 -3.87 -16.57
C LEU A 121 -0.99 -3.08 -15.31
N TRP A 122 -0.16 -2.11 -14.93
CA TRP A 122 -0.36 -1.30 -13.73
C TRP A 122 -1.47 -0.26 -13.85
N THR A 123 -1.64 0.36 -15.02
CA THR A 123 -2.62 1.44 -15.21
C THR A 123 -4.03 0.93 -15.51
N VAL A 124 -4.14 -0.21 -16.19
CA VAL A 124 -5.43 -0.70 -16.71
C VAL A 124 -5.77 -2.07 -16.14
N VAL A 125 -4.90 -3.06 -16.33
CA VAL A 125 -5.25 -4.46 -16.04
C VAL A 125 -5.47 -4.70 -14.55
N ILE A 126 -4.54 -4.27 -13.69
CA ILE A 126 -4.63 -4.49 -12.25
C ILE A 126 -5.84 -3.74 -11.65
N PRO A 127 -6.05 -2.43 -11.89
CA PRO A 127 -7.24 -1.75 -11.35
C PRO A 127 -8.56 -2.41 -11.77
N ILE A 128 -8.69 -2.78 -13.05
CA ILE A 128 -9.89 -3.47 -13.55
C ILE A 128 -10.07 -4.83 -12.87
N ALA A 129 -9.00 -5.63 -12.76
CA ALA A 129 -9.06 -6.93 -12.11
C ALA A 129 -9.47 -6.82 -10.63
N VAL A 130 -8.98 -5.81 -9.91
CA VAL A 130 -9.35 -5.58 -8.51
C VAL A 130 -10.80 -5.12 -8.37
N VAL A 131 -11.30 -4.25 -9.26
CA VAL A 131 -12.73 -3.89 -9.29
C VAL A 131 -13.59 -5.13 -9.52
N PHE A 132 -13.23 -5.98 -10.49
CA PHE A 132 -13.94 -7.24 -10.70
C PHE A 132 -13.87 -8.17 -9.48
N ALA A 133 -12.74 -8.23 -8.78
CA ALA A 133 -12.61 -9.03 -7.55
C ALA A 133 -13.57 -8.54 -6.45
N ILE A 134 -13.67 -7.21 -6.25
CA ILE A 134 -14.62 -6.62 -5.29
C ILE A 134 -16.06 -6.98 -5.66
N VAL A 135 -16.44 -6.76 -6.91
CA VAL A 135 -17.79 -7.07 -7.40
C VAL A 135 -18.08 -8.57 -7.26
N ALA A 136 -17.13 -9.44 -7.59
CA ALA A 136 -17.30 -10.88 -7.47
C ALA A 136 -17.51 -11.33 -6.03
N VAL A 137 -16.76 -10.81 -5.06
CA VAL A 137 -16.92 -11.15 -3.64
C VAL A 137 -18.31 -10.75 -3.14
N VAL A 138 -18.78 -9.54 -3.47
CA VAL A 138 -20.11 -9.06 -3.08
C VAL A 138 -21.21 -9.87 -3.77
N TYR A 139 -21.05 -10.14 -5.07
CA TYR A 139 -22.04 -10.90 -5.85
C TYR A 139 -22.17 -12.35 -5.37
N VAL A 140 -21.07 -13.01 -5.04
CA VAL A 140 -21.07 -14.39 -4.53
C VAL A 140 -21.77 -14.47 -3.18
N ASP A 141 -21.51 -13.52 -2.27
CA ASP A 141 -22.20 -13.47 -0.97
C ASP A 141 -23.70 -13.28 -1.13
N PHE A 142 -24.10 -12.32 -1.99
CA PHE A 142 -25.51 -12.03 -2.26
C PHE A 142 -26.23 -13.22 -2.91
N LYS A 143 -25.64 -13.82 -3.95
CA LYS A 143 -26.25 -14.93 -4.70
C LYS A 143 -26.44 -16.17 -3.84
N ASN A 144 -25.45 -16.49 -3.01
CA ASN A 144 -25.47 -17.69 -2.17
C ASN A 144 -26.09 -17.44 -0.79
N GLN A 145 -26.55 -16.22 -0.51
CA GLN A 145 -27.14 -15.81 0.77
C GLN A 145 -26.27 -16.20 1.99
N LEU A 146 -24.95 -16.09 1.85
CA LEU A 146 -24.00 -16.52 2.89
C LEU A 146 -24.04 -15.61 4.12
N GLY A 147 -24.48 -14.36 3.95
CA GLY A 147 -24.63 -13.40 5.04
C GLY A 147 -23.29 -12.97 5.64
N PHE A 148 -22.19 -13.06 4.89
CA PHE A 148 -20.88 -12.61 5.37
C PHE A 148 -20.76 -11.09 5.40
N PHE A 149 -21.53 -10.34 4.60
CA PHE A 149 -21.59 -8.88 4.69
C PHE A 149 -22.66 -8.38 5.69
N ASP A 150 -22.59 -8.88 6.93
CA ASP A 150 -23.46 -8.40 8.01
C ASP A 150 -22.99 -7.06 8.61
N VAL A 151 -23.83 -6.45 9.45
CA VAL A 151 -23.56 -5.14 10.07
C VAL A 151 -22.22 -5.11 10.82
N TYR A 152 -21.89 -6.19 11.53
CA TYR A 152 -20.62 -6.29 12.27
C TYR A 152 -19.41 -6.28 11.34
N ASN A 153 -19.45 -7.05 10.26
CA ASN A 153 -18.35 -7.08 9.29
C ASN A 153 -18.24 -5.75 8.54
N TRP A 154 -19.34 -5.06 8.25
CA TRP A 154 -19.30 -3.69 7.70
C TRP A 154 -18.66 -2.68 8.66
N ILE A 155 -18.97 -2.75 9.96
CA ILE A 155 -18.33 -1.90 10.98
C ILE A 155 -16.82 -2.18 11.02
N LEU A 156 -16.41 -3.44 10.94
CA LEU A 156 -15.00 -3.81 10.92
C LEU A 156 -14.28 -3.32 9.66
N ILE A 157 -14.91 -3.48 8.48
CA ILE A 157 -14.41 -2.93 7.21
C ILE A 157 -14.21 -1.43 7.34
N ALA A 158 -15.20 -0.71 7.86
CA ALA A 158 -15.12 0.73 8.07
C ALA A 158 -13.99 1.09 9.04
N ALA A 159 -13.84 0.37 10.16
CA ALA A 159 -12.77 0.61 11.12
C ALA A 159 -11.38 0.39 10.52
N ILE A 160 -11.18 -0.67 9.71
CA ILE A 160 -9.91 -0.95 9.03
C ILE A 160 -9.59 0.11 7.97
N LEU A 161 -10.60 0.58 7.23
CA LEU A 161 -10.41 1.57 6.18
C LEU A 161 -10.34 3.00 6.70
N SER A 162 -10.93 3.30 7.87
CA SER A 162 -11.02 4.64 8.43
C SER A 162 -9.70 5.39 8.66
N PRO A 163 -8.54 4.76 8.95
CA PRO A 163 -7.28 5.48 9.06
C PRO A 163 -6.94 6.24 7.79
N VAL A 164 -7.31 5.74 6.60
CA VAL A 164 -7.04 6.42 5.33
C VAL A 164 -7.79 7.77 5.24
N PRO A 165 -9.14 7.83 5.30
CA PRO A 165 -9.85 9.10 5.28
C PRO A 165 -9.57 9.96 6.52
N ILE A 166 -9.34 9.38 7.71
CA ILE A 166 -8.97 10.16 8.92
C ILE A 166 -7.64 10.86 8.69
N MET A 167 -6.62 10.16 8.17
CA MET A 167 -5.33 10.78 7.84
C MET A 167 -5.46 11.77 6.69
N CYS A 168 -6.29 11.50 5.69
CA CYS A 168 -6.58 12.48 4.63
C CYS A 168 -7.25 13.74 5.20
N ILE A 169 -8.21 13.62 6.12
CA ILE A 169 -8.89 14.75 6.76
C ILE A 169 -7.92 15.49 7.69
N TYR A 170 -7.12 14.78 8.48
CA TYR A 170 -6.10 15.37 9.33
C TYR A 170 -5.08 16.14 8.49
N LEU A 171 -4.59 15.54 7.40
CA LEU A 171 -3.70 16.20 6.44
C LEU A 171 -4.41 17.33 5.71
N ASN A 172 -5.69 17.22 5.37
CA ASN A 172 -6.49 18.28 4.74
C ASN A 172 -6.74 19.44 5.70
N HIS A 173 -6.91 19.17 6.98
CA HIS A 173 -7.05 20.15 8.04
C HIS A 173 -5.71 20.84 8.34
N ALA A 174 -4.62 20.06 8.40
CA ALA A 174 -3.25 20.58 8.41
C ALA A 174 -2.95 21.37 7.13
N LEU A 175 -3.46 20.94 5.97
CA LEU A 175 -3.42 21.66 4.69
C LEU A 175 -4.23 22.95 4.76
N SER A 176 -5.38 22.98 5.43
CA SER A 176 -6.14 24.21 5.66
C SER A 176 -5.34 25.19 6.54
N GLN A 177 -4.64 24.68 7.56
CA GLN A 177 -3.73 25.49 8.39
C GLN A 177 -2.48 25.94 7.61
N MET A 178 -1.95 25.12 6.71
CA MET A 178 -0.82 25.48 5.86
C MET A 178 -1.23 26.37 4.67
N TYR A 179 -2.48 26.28 4.20
CA TYR A 179 -3.06 27.18 3.21
C TYR A 179 -3.26 28.57 3.82
N TYR A 180 -3.63 28.62 5.10
CA TYR A 180 -3.59 29.84 5.89
C TYR A 180 -2.15 30.39 6.00
N GLN A 181 -1.14 29.55 6.25
CA GLN A 181 0.27 29.97 6.18
C GLN A 181 0.73 30.35 4.75
N HIS A 182 0.12 29.82 3.70
CA HIS A 182 0.37 30.22 2.31
C HIS A 182 -0.19 31.62 2.02
N SER A 183 -1.36 31.95 2.56
CA SER A 183 -1.89 33.32 2.50
C SER A 183 -0.99 34.33 3.20
N GLN A 184 -0.07 33.87 4.06
CA GLN A 184 0.99 34.66 4.69
C GLN A 184 2.34 34.67 3.92
N GLY A 185 2.40 34.12 2.69
CA GLY A 185 3.54 34.26 1.79
C GLY A 185 4.46 33.04 1.63
N ASN A 186 4.19 31.91 2.28
CA ASN A 186 4.99 30.69 2.12
C ASN A 186 4.55 29.85 0.92
N SER A 187 5.47 29.34 0.09
CA SER A 187 5.11 28.63 -1.15
C SER A 187 4.47 27.25 -0.90
N ILE A 188 3.37 26.92 -1.60
CA ILE A 188 2.72 25.59 -1.60
C ILE A 188 3.57 24.49 -2.27
N ARG A 189 4.52 24.87 -3.12
CA ARG A 189 5.28 23.94 -3.99
C ARG A 189 5.95 22.74 -3.27
N PRO A 190 6.42 22.81 -2.01
CA PRO A 190 6.97 21.66 -1.30
C PRO A 190 5.95 20.54 -1.03
N LEU A 191 4.65 20.83 -0.99
CA LEU A 191 3.59 19.88 -0.62
C LEU A 191 3.32 18.83 -1.69
N PHE A 192 3.41 19.22 -2.96
CA PHE A 192 3.32 18.31 -4.11
C PHE A 192 4.70 17.88 -4.62
N LYS A 193 5.76 18.30 -3.92
CA LYS A 193 7.12 17.90 -4.27
C LYS A 193 7.28 16.47 -3.81
N ARG A 194 7.35 15.56 -4.79
CA ARG A 194 7.65 14.13 -4.59
C ARG A 194 8.82 14.02 -3.61
N ASN A 195 8.64 13.30 -2.51
CA ASN A 195 9.74 12.99 -1.62
C ASN A 195 10.58 11.88 -2.27
N PRO A 196 11.80 12.17 -2.76
CA PRO A 196 12.66 11.18 -3.39
C PRO A 196 13.17 10.13 -2.38
N ASP A 197 13.05 10.39 -1.06
CA ASP A 197 13.42 9.44 -0.02
C ASP A 197 12.35 8.35 0.19
N LEU A 198 11.08 8.62 -0.10
CA LEU A 198 10.01 7.59 -0.01
C LEU A 198 9.98 6.65 -1.22
N TRP A 199 10.15 7.17 -2.45
CA TRP A 199 9.85 6.43 -3.68
C TRP A 199 10.96 6.49 -4.75
N GLY A 200 12.08 7.14 -4.45
CA GLY A 200 13.21 7.29 -5.35
C GLY A 200 14.38 6.38 -4.97
N PRO A 201 15.37 6.20 -5.87
CA PRO A 201 16.59 5.48 -5.54
C PRO A 201 17.27 6.10 -4.30
N ARG A 202 17.72 5.27 -3.34
CA ARG A 202 18.35 5.77 -2.09
C ARG A 202 19.67 6.50 -2.34
N SER A 203 20.40 6.13 -3.39
CA SER A 203 21.64 6.82 -3.79
C SER A 203 21.35 8.08 -4.60
N ARG A 204 22.02 9.19 -4.25
CA ARG A 204 21.94 10.46 -5.00
C ARG A 204 22.35 10.32 -6.47
N ALA A 205 23.30 9.44 -6.79
CA ALA A 205 23.73 9.19 -8.17
C ALA A 205 22.61 8.51 -8.99
N ASN A 206 21.89 7.56 -8.40
CA ASN A 206 20.78 6.89 -9.06
C ASN A 206 19.57 7.84 -9.24
N ARG A 207 19.40 8.83 -8.35
CA ARG A 207 18.36 9.87 -8.49
C ARG A 207 18.59 10.76 -9.70
N THR A 208 19.82 11.23 -9.90
CA THR A 208 20.14 12.08 -11.05
C THR A 208 20.00 11.34 -12.37
N GLU A 209 20.32 10.04 -12.40
CA GLU A 209 20.07 9.18 -13.55
C GLU A 209 18.58 8.92 -13.80
N ALA A 210 17.78 8.70 -12.75
CA ALA A 210 16.34 8.57 -12.85
C ALA A 210 15.66 9.81 -13.40
N GLU A 211 16.04 11.00 -12.92
CA GLU A 211 15.56 12.26 -13.48
C GLU A 211 15.97 12.42 -14.95
N ARG A 212 17.18 11.98 -15.33
CA ARG A 212 17.65 12.05 -16.72
C ARG A 212 16.86 11.12 -17.62
N ALA A 213 16.55 9.90 -17.16
CA ALA A 213 15.70 8.94 -17.85
C ALA A 213 14.26 9.47 -18.01
N GLU A 214 13.68 10.05 -16.95
CA GLU A 214 12.36 10.68 -17.01
C GLU A 214 12.33 11.83 -18.04
N ARG A 215 13.34 12.70 -18.04
CA ARG A 215 13.45 13.80 -19.03
C ARG A 215 13.63 13.29 -20.46
N MET A 216 14.31 12.17 -20.65
CA MET A 216 14.40 11.52 -21.96
C MET A 216 13.04 10.97 -22.38
N ILE A 217 12.32 10.25 -21.52
CA ILE A 217 10.98 9.71 -21.85
C ILE A 217 10.00 10.84 -22.23
N ARG A 218 10.06 12.01 -21.57
CA ARG A 218 9.23 13.19 -21.92
C ARG A 218 9.51 13.78 -23.31
N LYS A 219 10.69 13.55 -23.90
CA LYS A 219 11.04 14.05 -25.23
C LYS A 219 10.70 13.08 -26.35
N TRP A 220 10.45 11.82 -26.00
CA TRP A 220 10.24 10.73 -26.95
C TRP A 220 8.73 10.45 -27.19
N TRP A 221 7.88 11.17 -26.47
CA TRP A 221 6.43 11.26 -26.59
C TRP A 221 6.04 12.72 -26.65
#